data_AF-A0A9E1RLK2-F1
#
_entry.id   AF-A0A9E1RLK2-F1
#
_cell.length_a   1.000
_cell.length_b   1.000
_cell.length_c   1.000
_cell.angle_alpha   90.00
_cell.angle_beta   90.00
_cell.angle_gamma   90.00
#
_symmetry.space_group_name_H-M   'P 1'
#
loop_
_entity.id
_entity.type
_entity.pdbx_description
1 polymer ?
#
loop_
_entity_poly.entity_id
_entity_poly.type
_entity_poly.pdbx_seq_one_letter_code
_entity_poly.pdbx_strand_id
1 'polypeptide(L)' 'LIYSVVADDELDAEVDRVTAILRPTSGEAMQRIRSSLESASQRSFSDQLDVERDHQAVLIPMNMIEGATAFLEKREPRFR' A
#
# COMPACT_ATOMS: atom_id res chain seq x y z
N LEU A 1 -3.94 -19.09 6.62
CA LEU A 1 -3.78 -18.08 7.70
C LEU A 1 -4.57 -16.85 7.31
N ILE A 2 -5.19 -16.17 8.26
CA ILE A 2 -6.05 -14.99 8.05
C ILE A 2 -5.52 -13.80 8.85
N TYR A 3 -5.82 -12.58 8.40
CA TYR A 3 -5.30 -11.34 8.99
C TYR A 3 -5.95 -10.99 10.34
N SER A 4 -7.27 -11.18 10.46
CA SER A 4 -8.06 -10.82 11.64
C SER A 4 -9.21 -11.81 11.84
N VAL A 5 -9.62 -12.00 13.09
CA VAL A 5 -10.79 -12.78 13.52
C VAL A 5 -11.52 -11.95 14.57
N VAL A 6 -12.81 -11.73 14.36
CA VAL A 6 -13.68 -10.94 15.24
C VAL A 6 -14.97 -11.72 15.50
N ALA A 7 -15.78 -11.25 16.45
CA ALA A 7 -17.12 -11.81 16.64
C ALA A 7 -18.00 -11.57 15.40
N ASP A 8 -19.01 -12.41 15.18
CA ASP A 8 -19.86 -12.35 13.99
C ASP A 8 -20.53 -10.97 13.82
N ASP A 9 -20.92 -10.34 14.92
CA ASP A 9 -21.56 -9.01 14.97
C ASP A 9 -20.59 -7.83 14.78
N GLU A 10 -19.28 -8.10 14.82
CA GLU A 10 -18.22 -7.11 14.61
C GLU A 10 -17.63 -7.16 13.20
N LEU A 11 -18.00 -8.15 12.38
CA LEU A 11 -17.40 -8.38 11.07
C LEU A 11 -17.50 -7.16 10.16
N ASP A 12 -18.67 -6.53 10.08
CA ASP A 12 -18.89 -5.36 9.23
C ASP A 12 -18.02 -4.17 9.70
N ALA A 13 -17.92 -3.97 11.02
CA ALA A 13 -17.11 -2.90 11.59
C ALA A 13 -15.61 -3.10 11.31
N GLU A 14 -15.12 -4.34 11.37
CA GLU A 14 -13.73 -4.67 11.07
C GLU A 14 -13.44 -4.52 9.57
N VAL A 15 -14.37 -4.91 8.69
CA VAL A 15 -14.26 -4.66 7.24
C VAL A 15 -14.21 -3.17 6.94
N ASP A 16 -15.09 -2.38 7.57
CA ASP A 16 -15.10 -0.92 7.40
C ASP A 16 -13.79 -0.27 7.87
N ARG A 17 -13.24 -0.74 9.00
CA ARG A 17 -11.95 -0.28 9.51
C ARG A 17 -10.81 -0.57 8.53
N VAL A 18 -10.73 -1.81 8.04
CA VAL A 18 -9.66 -2.21 7.10
C VAL A 18 -9.79 -1.48 5.76
N THR A 19 -11.02 -1.36 5.24
CA THR A 19 -11.25 -0.62 3.98
C THR A 19 -10.97 0.88 4.15
N ALA A 20 -11.25 1.47 5.31
CA ALA A 20 -10.90 2.87 5.60
C ALA A 20 -9.39 3.13 5.57
N ILE A 21 -8.55 2.14 5.92
CA ILE A 21 -7.09 2.26 5.81
C ILE A 21 -6.64 2.25 4.34
N LEU A 22 -7.24 1.38 3.52
CA LEU A 22 -6.82 1.19 2.13
C LEU A 22 -7.39 2.24 1.17
N ARG A 23 -8.62 2.70 1.42
CA ARG A 23 -9.35 3.65 0.57
C ARG A 23 -8.59 4.94 0.23
N PRO A 24 -7.90 5.63 1.16
CA PRO A 24 -7.18 6.86 0.85
C PRO A 24 -5.84 6.65 0.15
N THR A 25 -5.41 5.40 -0.08
CA THR A 25 -4.10 5.10 -0.68
C THR A 25 -4.12 5.18 -2.20
N SER A 26 -2.95 5.32 -2.83
CA SER A 26 -2.84 5.28 -4.30
C SER A 26 -3.11 3.86 -4.81
N GLY A 27 -4.12 3.72 -5.69
CA GLY A 27 -4.49 2.44 -6.28
C GLY A 27 -3.34 1.81 -7.08
N GLU A 28 -2.56 2.63 -7.80
CA GLU A 28 -1.39 2.15 -8.55
C GLU A 28 -0.29 1.65 -7.60
N ALA A 29 -0.03 2.37 -6.50
CA ALA A 29 0.94 1.92 -5.50
C ALA A 29 0.53 0.56 -4.90
N MET A 30 -0.74 0.39 -4.55
CA MET A 30 -1.24 -0.87 -4.00
C MET A 30 -1.15 -2.04 -4.97
N GLN A 31 -1.41 -1.81 -6.27
CA GLN A 31 -1.23 -2.84 -7.28
C GLN A 31 0.23 -3.28 -7.42
N ARG A 32 1.18 -2.34 -7.39
CA ARG A 32 2.61 -2.64 -7.45
C ARG A 32 3.13 -3.36 -6.21
N ILE A 33 2.67 -2.96 -5.02
CA ILE A 33 2.97 -3.66 -3.78
C ILE A 33 2.48 -5.11 -3.86
N ARG A 34 1.23 -5.32 -4.29
CA ARG A 34 0.66 -6.66 -4.45
C ARG A 34 1.46 -7.51 -5.44
N SER A 35 1.73 -7.02 -6.64
CA SER A 35 2.47 -7.78 -7.67
C SER A 35 3.89 -8.10 -7.24
N SER A 36 4.53 -7.18 -6.50
CA SER A 36 5.87 -7.38 -5.95
C SER A 36 5.87 -8.52 -4.92
N LEU A 37 4.90 -8.52 -3.99
CA LEU A 37 4.75 -9.59 -2.99
C LEU A 37 4.42 -10.96 -3.59
N GLU A 38 3.54 -11.01 -4.59
CA GLU A 38 3.13 -12.27 -5.25
C GLU A 38 4.29 -13.02 -5.90
N SER A 39 5.32 -12.28 -6.35
CA SER A 39 6.47 -12.85 -7.06
C SER A 39 7.74 -12.92 -6.22
N ALA A 40 7.76 -12.32 -5.03
CA ALA A 40 8.94 -12.22 -4.17
C ALA A 40 9.50 -13.58 -3.76
N SER A 41 8.64 -14.57 -3.48
CA SER A 41 9.09 -15.92 -3.06
C SER A 41 9.78 -16.72 -4.17
N GLN A 42 9.70 -16.25 -5.42
CA GLN A 42 10.28 -16.89 -6.60
C GLN A 42 11.55 -16.19 -7.09
N ARG A 43 11.94 -15.09 -6.44
CA ARG A 43 13.13 -14.30 -6.80
C ARG A 43 14.25 -14.49 -5.79
N SER A 44 15.48 -14.28 -6.25
CA SER A 44 16.57 -14.02 -5.31
C SER A 44 16.33 -12.68 -4.62
N PHE A 45 16.98 -12.47 -3.47
CA PHE A 45 16.92 -11.20 -2.76
C PHE A 45 17.38 -10.02 -3.65
N SER A 46 18.45 -10.21 -4.43
CA SER A 46 18.97 -9.16 -5.32
C SER A 46 17.98 -8.78 -6.41
N ASP A 47 17.39 -9.78 -7.09
CA ASP A 47 16.43 -9.52 -8.16
C ASP A 47 15.17 -8.81 -7.63
N GLN A 48 14.77 -9.13 -6.40
CA GLN A 48 13.64 -8.48 -5.75
C GLN A 48 13.93 -7.00 -5.44
N LEU A 49 15.15 -6.65 -5.02
CA LEU A 49 15.55 -5.25 -4.83
C LEU A 49 15.55 -4.45 -6.14
N ASP A 50 15.93 -5.06 -7.26
CA ASP A 50 15.85 -4.41 -8.57
C ASP A 50 14.39 -4.11 -8.95
N VAL A 51 13.47 -5.06 -8.74
CA VAL A 51 12.03 -4.86 -8.97
C VAL A 51 11.47 -3.74 -8.08
N GLU A 52 11.83 -3.74 -6.80
CA GLU A 52 11.39 -2.69 -5.86
C GLU A 52 11.93 -1.31 -6.25
N ARG A 53 13.20 -1.22 -6.66
CA ARG A 53 13.79 0.02 -7.19
C ARG A 53 13.01 0.53 -8.40
N ASP A 54 12.71 -0.34 -9.36
CA ASP A 54 12.02 0.05 -10.59
C ASP A 54 10.58 0.51 -10.31
N HIS A 55 9.90 -0.11 -9.34
CA HIS A 55 8.61 0.40 -8.85
C HIS A 55 8.75 1.76 -8.15
N GLN A 56 9.75 1.95 -7.30
CA GLN A 56 9.98 3.24 -6.62
C GLN A 56 10.27 4.37 -7.62
N ALA A 57 10.99 4.10 -8.72
CA ALA A 57 11.24 5.08 -9.77
C ALA A 57 9.95 5.64 -10.41
N VAL A 58 8.86 4.86 -10.42
CA VAL A 58 7.53 5.30 -10.87
C VAL A 58 6.73 5.94 -9.74
N LEU A 59 6.75 5.33 -8.55
CA LEU A 59 5.90 5.75 -7.43
C LEU A 59 6.35 7.06 -6.78
N ILE A 60 7.65 7.33 -6.74
CA ILE A 60 8.19 8.55 -6.11
C ILE A 60 7.68 9.81 -6.84
N PRO A 61 7.87 9.97 -8.17
CA PRO A 61 7.34 11.14 -8.87
C PRO A 61 5.82 11.30 -8.75
N MET A 62 5.08 10.19 -8.66
CA MET A 62 3.63 10.20 -8.60
C MET A 62 3.09 10.64 -7.23
N ASN A 63 3.64 10.10 -6.13
CA ASN A 63 3.03 10.22 -4.81
C ASN A 63 3.89 10.98 -3.79
N MET A 64 5.21 11.05 -3.96
CA MET A 64 6.11 11.54 -2.90
C MET A 64 5.86 13.01 -2.55
N ILE A 65 5.63 13.86 -3.55
CA ILE A 65 5.43 15.30 -3.31
C ILE A 65 4.18 15.52 -2.44
N GLU A 66 3.04 14.90 -2.81
CA GLU A 66 1.80 15.03 -2.05
C GLU A 66 1.91 14.37 -0.68
N GLY A 67 2.47 13.16 -0.60
CA GLY A 67 2.65 12.45 0.67
C GLY A 67 3.53 13.23 1.64
N ALA A 68 4.66 13.76 1.18
CA ALA A 68 5.56 14.56 1.99
C ALA A 68 4.93 15.90 2.40
N THR A 69 4.24 16.57 1.48
CA THR A 69 3.57 17.86 1.76
C THR A 69 2.46 17.67 2.79
N ALA A 70 1.56 16.70 2.58
CA ALA A 70 0.48 16.39 3.50
C ALA A 70 1.00 16.01 4.89
N PHE A 71 2.09 15.25 4.96
CA PHE A 71 2.76 14.89 6.21
C PHE A 71 3.29 16.13 6.95
N LEU A 72 4.01 17.02 6.26
CA LEU A 72 4.54 18.25 6.84
C LEU A 72 3.42 19.20 7.30
N GLU A 73 2.33 19.26 6.55
CA GLU A 73 1.15 20.09 6.84
C GLU A 73 0.18 19.44 7.83
N LYS A 74 0.43 18.20 8.26
CA LYS A 74 -0.44 17.41 9.16
C LYS A 74 -1.88 17.29 8.66
N ARG A 75 -2.04 17.07 7.35
CA ARG A 75 -3.34 16.81 6.71
C ARG A 75 -3.32 15.46 6.02
N GLU A 76 -4.51 14.97 5.65
CA GLU A 76 -4.61 13.77 4.83
C GLU A 76 -4.07 14.02 3.41
N PRO A 77 -3.29 13.08 2.85
CA PRO A 77 -2.84 13.16 1.47
C PRO A 77 -3.97 12.83 0.50
N ARG A 78 -3.94 13.45 -0.68
CA ARG A 78 -4.84 13.21 -1.79
C ARG A 78 -4.07 12.54 -2.93
N PHE A 79 -3.86 11.25 -2.80
CA PHE A 79 -3.23 10.46 -3.85
C PHE A 79 -4.16 10.31 -5.07
N ARG A 80 -3.55 10.17 -6.25
CA ARG A 80 -4.25 9.84 -7.50
C ARG A 80 -4.15 8.34 -7.77
#